data_AF-F7VH95-F1
#
_entry.id   AF-F7VH95-F1
#
_cell.length_a   1.000
_cell.length_b   1.000
_cell.length_c   1.000
_cell.angle_alpha   90.00
_cell.angle_beta   90.00
_cell.angle_gamma   90.00
#
_symmetry.space_group_name_H-M   'P 1'
#
loop_
_entity.id
_entity.type
_entity.pdbx_description
1 polymer ?
#
loop_
_entity_poly.entity_id
_entity_poly.type
_entity_poly.pdbx_seq_one_letter_code
_entity_poly.pdbx_strand_id
1 'polypeptide(L)'
;MSDTVRQPGNSPAVFLSDVQDKDSMTTQNTAYRTLDAEGVRSYVASLPAIAARLGSAPETWTIREVSDGNLNMVFLAEGSNGGVCLKQALPHVRVDPSWKMPLDRTFFEAAYLRNVFPHVPDLTTECLHFDPEQFILIVKSLSGHTVLRTALMNGPVNPEIAARIGRFVAHSTFATSLLAAPFEPVMDRRICFARNQTLTRITVDLVLTDPYHSHPRNHWAEPGLTPVVDAIRADENVLARIDSLRLRFLSCPQALLHGDLHTGSIMTTEDDTRVIDGEFAIYGPIGFDAGLFVANLVLSLFATPDTAATHLHKQMITLFWGSFTEHFLHLWNTQPTPSDPAALYYAPTQGSISEREKTLFLESIFQDMVGYCGAEIIRRIIGYAHVADFSVLPNTETQEARKKQALLFAKKCLDQKHLFKNISDFLTSLSAD
;
A
#
# COMPACT_ATOMS: atom_id res chain seq x y z
N MET A 1 31.02 18.40 40.51
CA MET A 1 31.78 18.23 39.26
C MET A 1 31.46 16.85 38.76
N SER A 2 30.45 16.76 37.88
CA SER A 2 29.80 15.51 37.49
C SER A 2 29.91 15.33 35.99
N ASP A 3 30.34 14.12 35.64
CA ASP A 3 30.54 13.58 34.30
C ASP A 3 29.33 13.78 33.38
N THR A 4 29.60 14.03 32.11
CA THR A 4 28.60 13.90 31.04
C THR A 4 29.20 13.09 29.89
N VAL A 5 28.73 11.85 29.81
CA VAL A 5 29.01 10.87 28.76
C VAL A 5 28.39 11.38 27.44
N ARG A 6 29.22 11.58 26.41
CA ARG A 6 28.75 11.81 25.03
C ARG A 6 28.32 10.47 24.42
N GLN A 7 27.07 10.38 23.97
CA GLN A 7 26.62 9.31 23.07
C GLN A 7 27.13 9.54 21.64
N PRO A 8 27.49 8.49 20.87
CA PRO A 8 27.91 8.64 19.49
C PRO A 8 26.70 8.84 18.57
N GLY A 9 26.76 9.89 17.75
CA GLY A 9 25.73 10.20 16.76
C GLY A 9 25.75 9.21 15.59
N ASN A 10 24.56 8.77 15.18
CA ASN A 10 24.32 8.13 13.89
C ASN A 10 24.72 9.11 12.76
N SER A 11 25.79 8.80 12.03
CA SER A 11 26.16 9.53 10.82
C SER A 11 25.27 9.12 9.63
N PRO A 12 24.92 10.03 8.71
CA PRO A 12 24.10 9.72 7.52
C PRO A 12 24.86 8.92 6.43
N ALA A 13 26.10 8.52 6.68
CA ALA A 13 27.01 7.98 5.66
C ALA A 13 26.65 6.57 5.15
N VAL A 14 25.67 5.88 5.74
CA VAL A 14 25.27 4.52 5.34
C VAL A 14 24.39 4.51 4.08
N PHE A 15 23.79 5.63 3.68
CA PHE A 15 22.88 5.66 2.53
C PHE A 15 23.56 5.92 1.17
N LEU A 16 24.84 6.32 1.15
CA LEU A 16 25.57 6.59 -0.09
C LEU A 16 26.47 5.43 -0.55
N SER A 17 26.83 4.49 0.32
CA SER A 17 27.64 3.32 -0.09
C SER A 17 26.86 2.37 -1.02
N ASP A 18 25.54 2.29 -0.86
CA ASP A 18 24.68 1.44 -1.69
C ASP A 18 24.33 2.06 -3.06
N VAL A 19 24.76 3.31 -3.30
CA VAL A 19 24.48 4.06 -4.54
C VAL A 19 25.61 3.92 -5.56
N GLN A 20 26.81 3.48 -5.17
CA GLN A 20 27.98 3.39 -6.05
C GLN A 20 28.41 1.97 -6.46
N ASP A 21 27.86 0.90 -5.85
CA ASP A 21 28.25 -0.49 -6.18
C ASP A 21 27.49 -1.06 -7.39
N LYS A 22 27.62 -0.42 -8.55
CA LYS A 22 27.22 -1.05 -9.83
C LYS A 22 28.39 -1.34 -10.77
N ASP A 23 29.54 -0.70 -10.57
CA ASP A 23 30.66 -0.76 -11.52
C ASP A 23 31.95 -1.43 -11.00
N SER A 24 31.91 -2.10 -9.83
CA SER A 24 33.08 -2.87 -9.35
C SER A 24 32.71 -4.19 -8.68
N MET A 25 32.18 -5.15 -9.45
CA MET A 25 32.13 -6.54 -9.01
C MET A 25 32.44 -7.49 -10.18
N THR A 26 33.71 -7.88 -10.28
CA THR A 26 34.11 -9.13 -10.96
C THR A 26 34.50 -10.16 -9.92
N THR A 27 33.97 -11.38 -10.08
CA THR A 27 34.31 -12.68 -9.44
C THR A 27 33.44 -13.18 -8.27
N GLN A 28 32.16 -13.47 -8.54
CA GLN A 28 31.61 -14.84 -8.56
C GLN A 28 30.24 -14.78 -9.25
N ASN A 29 30.11 -15.43 -10.41
CA ASN A 29 28.87 -15.41 -11.18
C ASN A 29 27.89 -16.45 -10.62
N THR A 30 27.21 -16.13 -9.52
CA THR A 30 26.03 -16.86 -9.05
C THR A 30 24.84 -16.43 -9.90
N ALA A 31 24.63 -17.12 -11.03
CA ALA A 31 23.42 -16.93 -11.83
C ALA A 31 22.19 -17.04 -10.90
N TYR A 32 21.30 -16.04 -10.96
CA TYR A 32 20.02 -16.04 -10.25
C TYR A 32 19.33 -17.40 -10.35
N ARG A 33 18.81 -17.92 -9.22
CA ARG A 33 18.03 -19.16 -9.17
C ARG A 33 16.84 -19.04 -8.24
N THR A 34 15.74 -19.65 -8.63
CA THR A 34 14.55 -19.79 -7.77
C THR A 34 14.80 -20.83 -6.70
N LEU A 35 14.41 -20.55 -5.46
CA LEU A 35 14.50 -21.51 -4.35
C LEU A 35 13.22 -22.34 -4.23
N ASP A 36 13.38 -23.65 -4.02
CA ASP A 36 12.32 -24.51 -3.51
C ASP A 36 12.37 -24.55 -1.96
N ALA A 37 11.52 -25.37 -1.33
CA ALA A 37 11.46 -25.46 0.13
C ALA A 37 12.80 -25.86 0.77
N GLU A 38 13.57 -26.76 0.15
CA GLU A 38 14.86 -27.19 0.67
C GLU A 38 15.95 -26.14 0.42
N GLY A 39 15.89 -25.46 -0.73
CA GLY A 39 16.69 -24.29 -1.03
C GLY A 39 16.47 -23.16 -0.02
N VAL A 40 15.22 -22.89 0.35
CA VAL A 40 14.86 -21.92 1.40
C VAL A 40 15.43 -22.33 2.75
N ARG A 41 15.30 -23.60 3.16
CA ARG A 41 15.89 -24.12 4.41
C ARG A 41 17.39 -23.87 4.44
N SER A 42 18.09 -24.31 3.39
CA SER A 42 19.54 -24.17 3.26
C SER A 42 19.97 -22.71 3.25
N TYR A 43 19.24 -21.85 2.53
CA TYR A 43 19.50 -20.42 2.45
C TYR A 43 19.34 -19.74 3.81
N VAL A 44 18.22 -19.96 4.50
CA VAL A 44 17.97 -19.40 5.84
C VAL A 44 19.00 -19.89 6.86
N ALA A 45 19.39 -21.17 6.81
CA ALA A 45 20.43 -21.74 7.67
C ALA A 45 21.81 -21.11 7.46
N SER A 46 22.08 -20.63 6.24
CA SER A 46 23.34 -19.97 5.89
C SER A 46 23.48 -18.55 6.47
N LEU A 47 22.39 -17.97 7.02
CA LEU A 47 22.35 -16.62 7.58
C LEU A 47 22.29 -16.69 9.12
N PRO A 48 23.41 -16.57 9.86
CA PRO A 48 23.44 -16.87 11.30
C PRO A 48 22.45 -16.06 12.14
N ALA A 49 22.28 -14.77 11.81
CA ALA A 49 21.33 -13.90 12.52
C ALA A 49 19.87 -14.31 12.29
N ILE A 50 19.53 -14.83 11.10
CA ILE A 50 18.18 -15.30 10.77
C ILE A 50 17.96 -16.69 11.36
N ALA A 51 18.90 -17.62 11.20
CA ALA A 51 18.85 -18.95 11.79
C ALA A 51 18.65 -18.90 13.32
N ALA A 52 19.33 -17.98 14.01
CA ALA A 52 19.15 -17.76 15.45
C ALA A 52 17.72 -17.34 15.83
N ARG A 53 17.00 -16.61 14.96
CA ARG A 53 15.59 -16.23 15.19
C ARG A 53 14.64 -17.43 15.11
N LEU A 54 14.95 -18.42 14.26
CA LEU A 54 14.16 -19.65 14.17
C LEU A 54 14.48 -20.58 15.36
N GLY A 55 15.72 -20.57 15.85
CA GLY A 55 16.20 -21.53 16.85
C GLY A 55 16.18 -22.95 16.28
N SER A 56 16.34 -23.98 17.13
CA SER A 56 16.38 -25.40 16.72
C SER A 56 17.40 -25.71 15.59
N ALA A 57 17.53 -26.99 15.21
CA ALA A 57 18.39 -27.37 14.10
C ALA A 57 17.66 -27.17 12.75
N PRO A 58 18.32 -26.73 11.67
CA PRO A 58 17.67 -26.44 10.39
C PRO A 58 16.80 -27.57 9.83
N GLU A 59 17.16 -28.82 10.09
CA GLU A 59 16.44 -30.03 9.65
C GLU A 59 15.05 -30.16 10.30
N THR A 60 14.85 -29.47 11.43
CA THR A 60 13.58 -29.49 12.20
C THR A 60 12.63 -28.35 11.83
N TRP A 61 13.07 -27.38 11.04
CA TRP A 61 12.21 -26.26 10.64
C TRP A 61 11.07 -26.73 9.72
N THR A 62 9.91 -26.11 9.85
CA THR A 62 8.83 -26.27 8.88
C THR A 62 8.98 -25.20 7.81
N ILE A 63 9.08 -25.62 6.55
CA ILE A 63 9.10 -24.71 5.40
C ILE A 63 7.81 -24.92 4.60
N ARG A 64 7.02 -23.87 4.43
CA ARG A 64 5.74 -23.92 3.71
C ARG A 64 5.67 -22.78 2.71
N GLU A 65 5.42 -23.12 1.45
CA GLU A 65 5.05 -22.12 0.45
C GLU A 65 3.62 -21.60 0.73
N VAL A 66 3.45 -20.29 0.74
CA VAL A 66 2.17 -19.60 0.97
C VAL A 66 1.89 -18.55 -0.10
N SER A 67 2.37 -18.79 -1.33
CA SER A 67 2.22 -17.89 -2.48
C SER A 67 0.73 -17.71 -2.87
N ASP A 68 0.06 -16.72 -2.29
CA ASP A 68 -1.31 -16.32 -2.61
C ASP A 68 -1.38 -15.10 -3.55
N GLY A 69 -0.35 -14.25 -3.53
CA GLY A 69 -0.20 -13.08 -4.40
C GLY A 69 0.21 -13.39 -5.86
N ASN A 70 0.14 -12.37 -6.72
CA ASN A 70 0.33 -12.54 -8.18
C ASN A 70 1.80 -12.50 -8.65
N LEU A 71 2.72 -11.95 -7.85
CA LEU A 71 4.05 -11.55 -8.35
C LEU A 71 5.21 -12.40 -7.83
N ASN A 72 5.19 -12.78 -6.55
CA ASN A 72 6.38 -13.30 -5.86
C ASN A 72 6.14 -14.70 -5.30
N MET A 73 7.20 -15.48 -5.11
CA MET A 73 7.14 -16.69 -4.28
C MET A 73 7.30 -16.31 -2.83
N VAL A 74 6.48 -16.90 -1.96
CA VAL A 74 6.49 -16.60 -0.53
C VAL A 74 6.59 -17.89 0.27
N PHE A 75 7.58 -18.00 1.15
CA PHE A 75 7.78 -19.12 2.04
C PHE A 75 7.76 -18.68 3.49
N LEU A 76 7.06 -19.42 4.34
CA LEU A 76 7.20 -19.35 5.79
C LEU A 76 8.22 -20.39 6.24
N ALA A 77 9.21 -19.95 7.01
CA ALA A 77 10.18 -20.81 7.67
C ALA A 77 10.00 -20.68 9.19
N GLU A 78 9.59 -21.76 9.85
CA GLU A 78 9.20 -21.78 11.27
C GLU A 78 10.07 -22.77 12.06
N GLY A 79 10.67 -22.31 13.15
CA GLY A 79 11.43 -23.11 14.11
C GLY A 79 10.89 -22.96 15.54
N SER A 80 11.62 -23.48 16.53
CA SER A 80 11.17 -23.49 17.94
C SER A 80 10.99 -22.10 18.56
N ASN A 81 11.71 -21.08 18.09
CA ASN A 81 11.73 -19.74 18.68
C ASN A 81 10.86 -18.74 17.91
N GLY A 82 10.30 -19.14 16.76
CA GLY A 82 9.56 -18.26 15.87
C GLY A 82 9.86 -18.55 14.41
N GLY A 83 9.51 -17.62 13.52
CA GLY A 83 9.70 -17.81 12.10
C GLY A 83 9.96 -16.53 11.33
N VAL A 84 10.32 -16.71 10.06
CA VAL A 84 10.49 -15.64 9.08
C VAL A 84 9.66 -15.92 7.84
N CYS A 85 9.34 -14.85 7.12
CA CYS A 85 8.75 -14.92 5.80
C CYS A 85 9.84 -14.55 4.78
N LEU A 86 10.08 -15.45 3.83
CA LEU A 86 11.00 -15.26 2.72
C LEU A 86 10.19 -14.99 1.45
N LYS A 87 10.41 -13.84 0.84
CA LYS A 87 9.81 -13.42 -0.43
C LYS A 87 10.88 -13.35 -1.50
N GLN A 88 10.68 -14.06 -2.61
CA GLN A 88 11.60 -14.04 -3.75
C GLN A 88 10.88 -13.53 -5.01
N ALA A 89 11.46 -12.54 -5.66
CA ALA A 89 10.99 -12.07 -6.96
C ALA A 89 11.25 -13.12 -8.04
N LEU A 90 10.27 -13.33 -8.93
CA LEU A 90 10.38 -14.14 -10.14
C LEU A 90 10.57 -13.25 -11.39
N PRO A 91 11.22 -13.72 -12.47
CA PRO A 91 11.44 -12.92 -13.69
C PRO A 91 10.15 -12.74 -14.54
N HIS A 92 8.99 -13.09 -13.98
CA HIS A 92 7.66 -13.04 -14.58
C HIS A 92 6.60 -12.89 -13.48
N VAL A 93 5.38 -12.52 -13.88
CA VAL A 93 4.19 -12.59 -13.02
C VAL A 93 3.90 -14.06 -12.72
N ARG A 94 3.80 -14.45 -11.45
CA ARG A 94 3.64 -15.86 -11.02
C ARG A 94 2.43 -16.54 -11.64
N VAL A 95 1.32 -15.81 -11.77
CA VAL A 95 0.05 -16.31 -12.35
C VAL A 95 -0.01 -16.21 -13.88
N ASP A 96 0.95 -15.51 -14.51
CA ASP A 96 1.07 -15.39 -15.96
C ASP A 96 2.57 -15.37 -16.37
N PRO A 97 3.18 -16.55 -16.60
CA PRO A 97 4.59 -16.64 -16.97
C PRO A 97 4.97 -15.96 -18.29
N SER A 98 3.99 -15.60 -19.13
CA SER A 98 4.23 -14.85 -20.37
C SER A 98 4.56 -13.39 -20.09
N TRP A 99 4.09 -12.85 -18.96
CA TRP A 99 4.32 -11.47 -18.57
C TRP A 99 5.64 -11.33 -17.79
N LYS A 100 6.69 -10.89 -18.49
CA LYS A 100 8.01 -10.64 -17.88
C LYS A 100 7.95 -9.50 -16.86
N MET A 101 8.61 -9.70 -15.73
CA MET A 101 8.70 -8.74 -14.63
C MET A 101 10.15 -8.60 -14.14
N PRO A 102 10.61 -7.37 -13.84
CA PRO A 102 11.95 -7.16 -13.34
C PRO A 102 12.06 -7.67 -11.90
N LEU A 103 13.21 -8.26 -11.57
CA LEU A 103 13.45 -8.88 -10.27
C LEU A 103 13.64 -7.86 -9.15
N ASP A 104 14.00 -6.61 -9.48
CA ASP A 104 14.33 -5.54 -8.52
C ASP A 104 13.14 -4.99 -7.72
N ARG A 105 11.92 -5.51 -7.92
CA ARG A 105 10.76 -5.14 -7.09
C ARG A 105 10.92 -5.47 -5.60
N THR A 106 11.61 -6.56 -5.25
CA THR A 106 11.90 -6.86 -3.84
C THR A 106 12.95 -5.92 -3.25
N PHE A 107 13.80 -5.28 -4.07
CA PHE A 107 14.66 -4.19 -3.62
C PHE A 107 13.82 -2.98 -3.19
N PHE A 108 12.82 -2.58 -3.99
CA PHE A 108 11.96 -1.45 -3.64
C PHE A 108 11.12 -1.72 -2.39
N GLU A 109 10.65 -2.95 -2.20
CA GLU A 109 9.97 -3.36 -0.97
C GLU A 109 10.90 -3.28 0.26
N ALA A 110 12.13 -3.82 0.16
CA ALA A 110 13.12 -3.72 1.23
C ALA A 110 13.45 -2.25 1.55
N ALA A 111 13.64 -1.42 0.52
CA ALA A 111 13.89 0.00 0.65
C ALA A 111 12.70 0.74 1.29
N TYR A 112 11.47 0.38 0.93
CA TYR A 112 10.26 0.93 1.51
C TYR A 112 10.18 0.62 3.01
N LEU A 113 10.32 -0.66 3.38
CA LEU A 113 10.30 -1.08 4.79
C LEU A 113 11.37 -0.37 5.61
N ARG A 114 12.60 -0.22 5.10
CA ARG A 114 13.68 0.51 5.80
C ARG A 114 13.35 1.98 6.05
N ASN A 115 12.60 2.63 5.15
CA ASN A 115 12.20 4.02 5.31
C ASN A 115 10.99 4.20 6.21
N VAL A 116 10.07 3.23 6.25
CA VAL A 116 8.78 3.36 6.94
C VAL A 116 8.77 2.70 8.31
N PHE A 117 9.42 1.54 8.48
CA PHE A 117 9.46 0.79 9.73
C PHE A 117 9.87 1.62 10.96
N PRO A 118 10.87 2.52 10.91
CA PRO A 118 11.24 3.33 12.08
C PRO A 118 10.12 4.23 12.62
N HIS A 119 9.12 4.55 11.80
CA HIS A 119 8.03 5.45 12.15
C HIS A 119 6.76 4.72 12.57
N VAL A 120 6.61 3.45 12.20
CA VAL A 120 5.42 2.62 12.41
C VAL A 120 5.78 1.14 12.69
N PRO A 121 6.72 0.84 13.61
CA PRO A 121 7.24 -0.52 13.80
C PRO A 121 6.19 -1.52 14.31
N ASP A 122 5.11 -1.02 14.89
CA ASP A 122 3.95 -1.77 15.37
C ASP A 122 2.86 -1.99 14.31
N LEU A 123 2.96 -1.34 13.13
CA LEU A 123 1.95 -1.42 12.07
C LEU A 123 2.47 -1.97 10.73
N THR A 124 3.75 -2.33 10.65
CA THR A 124 4.33 -3.04 9.50
C THR A 124 5.33 -4.10 9.98
N THR A 125 6.07 -4.71 9.05
CA THR A 125 7.03 -5.77 9.33
C THR A 125 8.48 -5.29 9.24
N GLU A 126 9.36 -5.91 10.01
CA GLU A 126 10.79 -5.61 10.02
C GLU A 126 11.45 -6.26 8.79
N CYS A 127 12.18 -5.48 7.99
CA CYS A 127 13.09 -6.02 6.97
C CYS A 127 14.32 -6.62 7.67
N LEU A 128 14.39 -7.95 7.72
CA LEU A 128 15.47 -8.67 8.42
C LEU A 128 16.71 -8.88 7.55
N HIS A 129 16.50 -9.12 6.26
CA HIS A 129 17.57 -9.37 5.29
C HIS A 129 17.09 -9.05 3.89
N PHE A 130 17.98 -8.54 3.05
CA PHE A 130 17.75 -8.39 1.62
C PHE A 130 18.99 -8.83 0.85
N ASP A 131 18.80 -9.71 -0.12
CA ASP A 131 19.83 -10.24 -1.01
C ASP A 131 19.63 -9.66 -2.42
N PRO A 132 20.51 -8.75 -2.88
CA PRO A 132 20.40 -8.13 -4.19
C PRO A 132 20.75 -9.07 -5.35
N GLU A 133 21.45 -10.19 -5.12
CA GLU A 133 21.81 -11.14 -6.17
C GLU A 133 20.66 -12.12 -6.45
N GLN A 134 20.02 -12.62 -5.39
CA GLN A 134 18.91 -13.58 -5.49
C GLN A 134 17.53 -12.91 -5.45
N PHE A 135 17.48 -11.59 -5.20
CA PHE A 135 16.26 -10.80 -5.04
C PHE A 135 15.34 -11.35 -3.93
N ILE A 136 15.97 -11.79 -2.84
CA ILE A 136 15.31 -12.37 -1.68
C ILE A 136 15.16 -11.31 -0.61
N LEU A 137 13.94 -11.07 -0.17
CA LEU A 137 13.59 -10.29 1.01
C LEU A 137 13.17 -11.24 2.12
N ILE A 138 13.79 -11.15 3.29
CA ILE A 138 13.34 -11.84 4.51
C ILE A 138 12.78 -10.81 5.47
N VAL A 139 11.54 -11.03 5.90
CA VAL A 139 10.85 -10.20 6.91
C VAL A 139 10.43 -11.04 8.10
N LYS A 140 10.06 -10.38 9.20
CA LYS A 140 9.46 -11.07 10.35
C LYS A 140 8.18 -11.81 9.92
N SER A 141 8.04 -13.07 10.32
CA SER A 141 6.82 -13.84 10.05
C SER A 141 5.63 -13.26 10.81
N LEU A 142 4.50 -13.18 10.10
CA LEU A 142 3.20 -12.82 10.66
C LEU A 142 2.28 -14.06 10.76
N SER A 143 2.87 -15.26 10.89
CA SER A 143 2.11 -16.49 11.12
C SER A 143 1.10 -16.30 12.25
N GLY A 144 -0.14 -16.75 12.03
CA GLY A 144 -1.29 -16.48 12.92
C GLY A 144 -2.14 -15.26 12.54
N HIS A 145 -1.64 -14.36 11.68
CA HIS A 145 -2.47 -13.29 11.11
C HIS A 145 -3.26 -13.79 9.89
N THR A 146 -4.41 -13.16 9.64
CA THR A 146 -5.24 -13.39 8.46
C THR A 146 -5.23 -12.14 7.58
N VAL A 147 -5.19 -12.31 6.25
CA VAL A 147 -5.35 -11.20 5.31
C VAL A 147 -6.72 -10.53 5.53
N LEU A 148 -6.75 -9.20 5.68
CA LEU A 148 -7.96 -8.44 6.04
C LEU A 148 -9.10 -8.66 5.05
N ARG A 149 -8.81 -8.76 3.74
CA ARG A 149 -9.81 -9.12 2.72
C ARG A 149 -10.51 -10.44 3.06
N THR A 150 -9.73 -11.48 3.35
CA THR A 150 -10.25 -12.79 3.75
C THR A 150 -11.06 -12.71 5.04
N ALA A 151 -10.61 -11.93 6.02
CA ALA A 151 -11.34 -11.73 7.27
C ALA A 151 -12.70 -11.06 7.04
N LEU A 152 -12.75 -9.99 6.24
CA LEU A 152 -13.98 -9.28 5.87
C LEU A 152 -14.97 -10.18 5.10
N MET A 153 -14.45 -11.03 4.20
CA MET A 153 -15.27 -12.00 3.46
C MET A 153 -15.87 -13.08 4.37
N ASN A 154 -15.22 -13.40 5.49
CA ASN A 154 -15.67 -14.42 6.43
C ASN A 154 -16.61 -13.89 7.52
N GLY A 155 -16.78 -12.56 7.63
CA GLY A 155 -17.72 -11.95 8.55
C GLY A 155 -17.25 -10.61 9.13
N PRO A 156 -17.98 -10.08 10.13
CA PRO A 156 -17.60 -8.85 10.81
C PRO A 156 -16.21 -8.94 11.45
N VAL A 157 -15.43 -7.86 11.32
CA VAL A 157 -14.11 -7.71 11.92
C VAL A 157 -14.10 -6.58 12.95
N ASN A 158 -13.03 -6.47 13.74
CA ASN A 158 -12.82 -5.33 14.63
C ASN A 158 -12.66 -4.03 13.80
N PRO A 159 -13.54 -3.03 13.94
CA PRO A 159 -13.45 -1.80 13.15
C PRO A 159 -12.21 -0.96 13.45
N GLU A 160 -11.56 -1.14 14.62
CA GLU A 160 -10.32 -0.45 15.00
C GLU A 160 -9.14 -0.75 14.08
N ILE A 161 -9.21 -1.85 13.30
CA ILE A 161 -8.25 -2.12 12.22
C ILE A 161 -8.13 -0.89 11.31
N ALA A 162 -9.25 -0.25 10.97
CA ALA A 162 -9.23 0.90 10.07
C ALA A 162 -8.60 2.14 10.72
N ALA A 163 -8.80 2.36 12.03
CA ALA A 163 -8.10 3.41 12.77
C ALA A 163 -6.58 3.17 12.76
N ARG A 164 -6.13 1.93 13.00
CA ARG A 164 -4.71 1.55 12.95
C ARG A 164 -4.11 1.80 11.56
N ILE A 165 -4.85 1.57 10.48
CA ILE A 165 -4.42 1.90 9.12
C ILE A 165 -4.39 3.43 8.90
N GLY A 166 -5.33 4.19 9.47
CA GLY A 166 -5.29 5.65 9.47
C GLY A 166 -4.00 6.18 10.12
N ARG A 167 -3.63 5.63 11.28
CA ARG A 167 -2.35 5.90 11.96
C ARG A 167 -1.15 5.52 11.09
N PHE A 168 -1.18 4.35 10.46
CA PHE A 168 -0.11 3.90 9.57
C PHE A 168 0.14 4.90 8.44
N VAL A 169 -0.92 5.29 7.72
CA VAL A 169 -0.81 6.24 6.59
C VAL A 169 -0.34 7.60 7.10
N ALA A 170 -0.88 8.10 8.21
CA ALA A 170 -0.48 9.39 8.77
C ALA A 170 1.00 9.42 9.13
N HIS A 171 1.47 8.46 9.92
CA HIS A 171 2.85 8.44 10.39
C HIS A 171 3.86 8.14 9.28
N SER A 172 3.59 7.16 8.41
CA SER A 172 4.51 6.79 7.34
C SER A 172 4.66 7.90 6.30
N THR A 173 3.56 8.53 5.91
CA THR A 173 3.59 9.60 4.89
C THR A 173 4.09 10.93 5.46
N PHE A 174 3.69 11.31 6.68
CA PHE A 174 4.18 12.54 7.29
C PHE A 174 5.70 12.50 7.45
N ALA A 175 6.24 11.43 8.04
CA ALA A 175 7.68 11.29 8.31
C ALA A 175 8.56 11.23 7.05
N THR A 176 7.99 10.85 5.91
CA THR A 176 8.72 10.75 4.63
C THR A 176 8.48 11.94 3.70
N SER A 177 7.64 12.90 4.11
CA SER A 177 7.33 14.13 3.37
C SER A 177 8.31 15.27 3.69
N LEU A 178 8.30 16.31 2.85
CA LEU A 178 9.03 17.56 3.11
C LEU A 178 8.51 18.30 4.35
N LEU A 179 7.33 17.97 4.87
CA LEU A 179 6.79 18.60 6.08
C LEU A 179 7.55 18.19 7.35
N ALA A 180 8.27 17.06 7.32
CA ALA A 180 8.91 16.45 8.48
C ALA A 180 10.40 16.20 8.28
N ALA A 181 10.80 15.76 7.07
CA ALA A 181 12.16 15.35 6.79
C ALA A 181 12.96 16.45 6.05
N PRO A 182 14.28 16.54 6.25
CA PRO A 182 15.12 17.49 5.53
C PRO A 182 15.07 17.30 4.01
N PHE A 183 15.35 18.38 3.27
CA PHE A 183 15.23 18.41 1.80
C PHE A 183 16.04 17.29 1.11
N GLU A 184 17.34 17.17 1.37
CA GLU A 184 18.23 16.25 0.65
C GLU A 184 17.83 14.78 0.84
N PRO A 185 17.60 14.27 2.07
CA PRO A 185 17.12 12.90 2.27
C PRO A 185 15.80 12.59 1.54
N VAL A 186 14.87 13.56 1.45
CA VAL A 186 13.62 13.35 0.69
C VAL A 186 13.91 13.26 -0.80
N MET A 187 14.81 14.08 -1.33
CA MET A 187 15.18 14.02 -2.75
C MET A 187 15.93 12.74 -3.10
N ASP A 188 16.82 12.25 -2.23
CA ASP A 188 17.53 10.98 -2.43
C ASP A 188 16.56 9.80 -2.48
N ARG A 189 15.57 9.77 -1.58
CA ARG A 189 14.52 8.75 -1.62
C ARG A 189 13.69 8.87 -2.90
N ARG A 190 13.35 10.09 -3.35
CA ARG A 190 12.67 10.29 -4.64
C ARG A 190 13.47 9.73 -5.81
N ILE A 191 14.79 9.95 -5.84
CA ILE A 191 15.67 9.38 -6.88
C ILE A 191 15.62 7.85 -6.84
N CYS A 192 15.71 7.25 -5.64
CA CYS A 192 15.59 5.80 -5.47
C CYS A 192 14.27 5.26 -6.01
N PHE A 193 13.13 5.79 -5.55
CA PHE A 193 11.81 5.25 -5.92
C PHE A 193 11.35 5.65 -7.33
N ALA A 194 11.91 6.71 -7.94
CA ALA A 194 11.69 7.01 -9.36
C ALA A 194 12.20 5.90 -10.30
N ARG A 195 13.07 5.02 -9.80
CA ARG A 195 13.54 3.83 -10.53
C ARG A 195 12.52 2.69 -10.53
N ASN A 196 11.46 2.72 -9.71
CA ASN A 196 10.42 1.70 -9.66
C ASN A 196 9.43 1.81 -10.85
N GLN A 197 9.97 1.98 -12.05
CA GLN A 197 9.24 2.39 -13.26
C GLN A 197 8.26 1.33 -13.73
N THR A 198 8.62 0.05 -13.61
CA THR A 198 7.77 -1.05 -14.10
C THR A 198 6.51 -1.17 -13.25
N LEU A 199 6.61 -1.14 -11.93
CA LEU A 199 5.45 -1.22 -11.06
C LEU A 199 4.61 0.06 -11.13
N THR A 200 5.28 1.22 -11.24
CA THR A 200 4.60 2.49 -11.55
C THR A 200 3.82 2.41 -12.86
N ARG A 201 4.39 1.81 -13.91
CA ARG A 201 3.72 1.60 -15.20
C ARG A 201 2.50 0.70 -15.06
N ILE A 202 2.59 -0.38 -14.29
CA ILE A 202 1.44 -1.26 -14.00
C ILE A 202 0.31 -0.45 -13.37
N THR A 203 0.59 0.40 -12.38
CA THR A 203 -0.44 1.26 -11.77
C THR A 203 -1.03 2.23 -12.79
N VAL A 204 -0.20 2.91 -13.58
CA VAL A 204 -0.66 3.84 -14.62
C VAL A 204 -1.57 3.15 -15.63
N ASP A 205 -1.18 1.99 -16.11
CA ASP A 205 -1.95 1.24 -17.11
C ASP A 205 -3.22 0.68 -16.48
N LEU A 206 -3.10 -0.12 -15.42
CA LEU A 206 -4.23 -0.90 -14.90
C LEU A 206 -5.22 -0.09 -14.06
N VAL A 207 -4.80 1.00 -13.41
CA VAL A 207 -5.68 1.80 -12.53
C VAL A 207 -6.14 3.08 -13.22
N LEU A 208 -5.29 3.70 -14.04
CA LEU A 208 -5.47 5.08 -14.51
C LEU A 208 -5.59 5.21 -16.04
N THR A 209 -5.62 4.10 -16.78
CA THR A 209 -5.66 4.13 -18.25
C THR A 209 -6.59 3.06 -18.82
N ASP A 210 -6.25 1.78 -18.68
CA ASP A 210 -6.92 0.64 -19.33
C ASP A 210 -8.44 0.63 -19.11
N PRO A 211 -8.99 0.73 -17.88
CA PRO A 211 -10.43 0.59 -17.65
C PRO A 211 -11.31 1.59 -18.42
N TYR A 212 -10.75 2.74 -18.78
CA TYR A 212 -11.49 3.90 -19.32
C TYR A 212 -11.53 3.93 -20.85
N HIS A 213 -11.01 2.91 -21.52
CA HIS A 213 -11.14 2.74 -22.97
C HIS A 213 -11.23 1.25 -23.34
N SER A 214 -11.47 0.95 -24.62
CA SER A 214 -11.45 -0.43 -25.10
C SER A 214 -10.02 -0.96 -25.07
N HIS A 215 -9.74 -1.92 -24.20
CA HIS A 215 -8.42 -2.50 -24.01
C HIS A 215 -8.53 -4.01 -23.76
N PRO A 216 -7.65 -4.85 -24.35
CA PRO A 216 -7.76 -6.32 -24.27
C PRO A 216 -7.59 -6.90 -22.85
N ARG A 217 -7.02 -6.13 -21.92
CA ARG A 217 -6.90 -6.56 -20.51
C ARG A 217 -8.20 -6.41 -19.71
N ASN A 218 -9.13 -5.58 -20.18
CA ASN A 218 -10.39 -5.33 -19.49
C ASN A 218 -11.33 -6.51 -19.70
N HIS A 219 -11.92 -7.01 -18.61
CA HIS A 219 -12.90 -8.08 -18.67
C HIS A 219 -13.86 -8.00 -17.48
N TRP A 220 -15.05 -8.57 -17.67
CA TRP A 220 -16.05 -8.78 -16.63
C TRP A 220 -16.96 -9.94 -17.07
N ALA A 221 -17.41 -10.76 -16.12
CA ALA A 221 -18.22 -11.94 -16.43
C ALA A 221 -19.71 -11.60 -16.63
N GLU A 222 -20.15 -10.48 -16.06
CA GLU A 222 -21.56 -10.10 -15.94
C GLU A 222 -22.02 -9.17 -17.08
N PRO A 223 -22.77 -9.67 -18.09
CA PRO A 223 -23.10 -8.88 -19.28
C PRO A 223 -23.92 -7.62 -18.98
N GLY A 224 -24.70 -7.59 -17.90
CA GLY A 224 -25.48 -6.42 -17.49
C GLY A 224 -24.64 -5.27 -16.91
N LEU A 225 -23.33 -5.47 -16.73
CA LEU A 225 -22.39 -4.38 -16.45
C LEU A 225 -22.04 -3.57 -17.70
N THR A 226 -22.15 -4.14 -18.90
CA THR A 226 -21.75 -3.46 -20.16
C THR A 226 -22.35 -2.05 -20.31
N PRO A 227 -23.65 -1.80 -20.06
CA PRO A 227 -24.21 -0.45 -20.18
C PRO A 227 -23.59 0.58 -19.22
N VAL A 228 -23.22 0.19 -17.99
CA VAL A 228 -22.57 1.11 -17.05
C VAL A 228 -21.10 1.32 -17.42
N VAL A 229 -20.42 0.30 -17.95
CA VAL A 229 -19.05 0.44 -18.47
C VAL A 229 -19.00 1.39 -19.66
N ASP A 230 -19.91 1.21 -20.63
CA ASP A 230 -20.00 2.10 -21.78
C ASP A 230 -20.32 3.53 -21.36
N ALA A 231 -21.21 3.72 -20.37
CA ALA A 231 -21.51 5.02 -19.82
C ALA A 231 -20.31 5.67 -19.09
N ILE A 232 -19.46 4.89 -18.41
CA ILE A 232 -18.22 5.39 -17.80
C ILE A 232 -17.24 5.84 -18.89
N ARG A 233 -17.06 5.03 -19.93
CA ARG A 233 -16.13 5.30 -21.04
C ARG A 233 -16.57 6.42 -21.97
N ALA A 234 -17.86 6.74 -22.00
CA ALA A 234 -18.43 7.83 -22.80
C ALA A 234 -18.57 9.16 -22.02
N ASP A 235 -18.38 9.17 -20.70
CA ASP A 235 -18.56 10.39 -19.89
C ASP A 235 -17.28 11.24 -19.87
N GLU A 236 -17.28 12.32 -20.65
CA GLU A 236 -16.16 13.25 -20.77
C GLU A 236 -15.67 13.81 -19.43
N ASN A 237 -16.56 13.99 -18.44
CA ASN A 237 -16.16 14.50 -17.12
C ASN A 237 -15.41 13.43 -16.33
N VAL A 238 -15.82 12.17 -16.44
CA VAL A 238 -15.13 11.03 -15.81
C VAL A 238 -13.75 10.86 -16.44
N LEU A 239 -13.65 10.89 -17.77
CA LEU A 239 -12.38 10.78 -18.48
C LEU A 239 -11.42 11.93 -18.10
N ALA A 240 -11.91 13.16 -18.09
CA ALA A 240 -11.10 14.32 -17.68
C ALA A 240 -10.65 14.24 -16.21
N ARG A 241 -11.49 13.70 -15.32
CA ARG A 241 -11.11 13.47 -13.92
C ARG A 241 -10.02 12.42 -13.80
N ILE A 242 -10.12 11.31 -14.54
CA ILE A 242 -9.09 10.27 -14.57
C ILE A 242 -7.77 10.80 -15.12
N ASP A 243 -7.79 11.60 -16.19
CA ASP A 243 -6.59 12.23 -16.72
C ASP A 243 -5.94 13.17 -15.69
N SER A 244 -6.76 13.93 -14.95
CA SER A 244 -6.30 14.79 -13.85
C SER A 244 -5.67 13.98 -12.72
N LEU A 245 -6.28 12.85 -12.32
CA LEU A 245 -5.75 11.95 -11.30
C LEU A 245 -4.47 11.24 -11.77
N ARG A 246 -4.36 10.91 -13.06
CA ARG A 246 -3.15 10.33 -13.66
C ARG A 246 -2.01 11.34 -13.66
N LEU A 247 -2.27 12.59 -14.04
CA LEU A 247 -1.29 13.66 -13.94
C LEU A 247 -0.87 13.89 -12.48
N ARG A 248 -1.85 13.98 -11.57
CA ARG A 248 -1.61 14.13 -10.12
C ARG A 248 -0.72 13.03 -9.56
N PHE A 249 -0.95 11.77 -9.94
CA PHE A 249 -0.14 10.62 -9.53
C PHE A 249 1.30 10.74 -10.01
N LEU A 250 1.51 11.15 -11.27
CA LEU A 250 2.82 11.23 -11.90
C LEU A 250 3.62 12.49 -11.55
N SER A 251 2.96 13.56 -11.08
CA SER A 251 3.59 14.88 -10.90
C SER A 251 3.54 15.43 -9.47
N CYS A 252 2.98 14.70 -8.50
CA CYS A 252 2.84 15.19 -7.12
C CYS A 252 3.49 14.26 -6.08
N PRO A 253 4.81 14.39 -5.85
CA PRO A 253 5.53 13.55 -4.89
C PRO A 253 5.37 14.05 -3.44
N GLN A 254 4.18 13.93 -2.85
CA GLN A 254 3.91 14.43 -1.49
C GLN A 254 4.68 13.65 -0.41
N ALA A 255 4.66 12.33 -0.48
CA ALA A 255 5.31 11.45 0.50
C ALA A 255 5.66 10.10 -0.13
N LEU A 256 6.42 9.26 0.59
CA LEU A 256 6.65 7.87 0.19
C LEU A 256 5.40 7.04 0.49
N LEU A 257 4.74 6.58 -0.56
CA LEU A 257 3.54 5.76 -0.51
C LEU A 257 3.90 4.27 -0.48
N HIS A 258 2.98 3.46 0.04
CA HIS A 258 2.94 2.03 -0.20
C HIS A 258 2.69 1.71 -1.68
N GLY A 259 1.78 2.43 -2.33
CA GLY A 259 1.50 2.32 -3.76
C GLY A 259 0.58 1.18 -4.18
N ASP A 260 0.11 0.34 -3.24
CA ASP A 260 -0.89 -0.71 -3.46
C ASP A 260 -1.61 -1.09 -2.14
N LEU A 261 -2.02 -0.09 -1.35
CA LEU A 261 -2.58 -0.27 -0.01
C LEU A 261 -4.05 -0.71 -0.05
N HIS A 262 -4.29 -1.96 -0.44
CA HIS A 262 -5.62 -2.57 -0.42
C HIS A 262 -5.80 -3.54 0.76
N THR A 263 -7.02 -4.02 1.02
CA THR A 263 -7.31 -4.99 2.10
C THR A 263 -6.59 -6.34 1.96
N GLY A 264 -6.04 -6.64 0.78
CA GLY A 264 -5.14 -7.79 0.56
C GLY A 264 -3.70 -7.57 1.05
N SER A 265 -3.29 -6.31 1.32
CA SER A 265 -1.92 -5.93 1.74
C SER A 265 -1.87 -5.64 3.24
N ILE A 266 -2.88 -6.12 3.96
CA ILE A 266 -3.05 -5.91 5.39
C ILE A 266 -3.33 -7.28 6.00
N MET A 267 -2.55 -7.65 7.01
CA MET A 267 -2.75 -8.83 7.81
C MET A 267 -3.18 -8.43 9.22
N THR A 268 -4.12 -9.15 9.81
CA THR A 268 -4.73 -8.78 11.09
C THR A 268 -4.98 -9.99 11.99
N THR A 269 -4.96 -9.74 13.28
CA THR A 269 -5.64 -10.53 14.32
C THR A 269 -6.73 -9.64 14.95
N GLU A 270 -7.28 -10.01 16.09
CA GLU A 270 -8.21 -9.15 16.85
C GLU A 270 -7.51 -7.84 17.31
N ASP A 271 -6.27 -7.97 17.77
CA ASP A 271 -5.53 -6.90 18.46
C ASP A 271 -4.29 -6.37 17.71
N ASP A 272 -3.83 -7.06 16.66
CA ASP A 272 -2.68 -6.64 15.84
C ASP A 272 -3.07 -6.39 14.37
N THR A 273 -2.46 -5.40 13.74
CA THR A 273 -2.71 -5.00 12.35
C THR A 273 -1.39 -4.62 11.69
N ARG A 274 -1.07 -5.28 10.58
CA ARG A 274 0.21 -5.17 9.89
C ARG A 274 0.03 -4.93 8.41
N VAL A 275 0.64 -3.87 7.91
CA VAL A 275 0.77 -3.58 6.48
C VAL A 275 1.99 -4.30 5.92
N ILE A 276 1.82 -4.97 4.78
CA ILE A 276 2.84 -5.78 4.08
C ILE A 276 2.87 -5.41 2.59
N ASP A 277 3.87 -5.89 1.83
CA ASP A 277 3.90 -5.81 0.36
C ASP A 277 4.02 -4.39 -0.24
N GLY A 278 4.87 -3.54 0.35
CA GLY A 278 5.20 -2.20 -0.19
C GLY A 278 6.08 -2.20 -1.45
N GLU A 279 5.93 -3.17 -2.36
CA GLU A 279 6.74 -3.30 -3.57
C GLU A 279 6.40 -2.24 -4.64
N PHE A 280 5.16 -1.73 -4.63
CA PHE A 280 4.70 -0.62 -5.48
C PHE A 280 5.09 0.77 -4.97
N ALA A 281 5.96 0.83 -3.95
CA ALA A 281 6.31 2.08 -3.30
C ALA A 281 6.80 3.14 -4.29
N ILE A 282 6.28 4.34 -4.12
CA ILE A 282 6.50 5.50 -4.99
C ILE A 282 6.36 6.79 -4.18
N TYR A 283 7.09 7.84 -4.55
CA TYR A 283 6.76 9.18 -4.07
C TYR A 283 5.55 9.74 -4.85
N GLY A 284 4.42 9.88 -4.18
CA GLY A 284 3.15 10.25 -4.82
C GLY A 284 2.18 11.00 -3.90
N PRO A 285 0.93 11.23 -4.34
CA PRO A 285 -0.08 11.91 -3.56
C PRO A 285 -0.59 11.01 -2.43
N ILE A 286 -0.63 11.51 -1.19
CA ILE A 286 -1.03 10.74 0.01
C ILE A 286 -2.44 10.17 -0.14
N GLY A 287 -3.32 10.91 -0.83
CA GLY A 287 -4.68 10.46 -1.14
C GLY A 287 -4.73 9.19 -1.99
N PHE A 288 -3.65 8.78 -2.67
CA PHE A 288 -3.63 7.52 -3.43
C PHE A 288 -3.77 6.31 -2.49
N ASP A 289 -2.85 6.12 -1.54
CA ASP A 289 -2.93 5.01 -0.58
C ASP A 289 -4.23 5.04 0.23
N ALA A 290 -4.66 6.23 0.67
CA ALA A 290 -5.93 6.40 1.37
C ALA A 290 -7.12 5.97 0.48
N GLY A 291 -7.12 6.37 -0.79
CA GLY A 291 -8.18 6.05 -1.74
C GLY A 291 -8.24 4.57 -2.05
N LEU A 292 -7.09 3.91 -2.20
CA LEU A 292 -7.00 2.45 -2.44
C LEU A 292 -7.58 1.66 -1.25
N PHE A 293 -7.23 2.06 -0.03
CA PHE A 293 -7.75 1.39 1.17
C PHE A 293 -9.26 1.59 1.31
N VAL A 294 -9.74 2.84 1.20
CA VAL A 294 -11.18 3.16 1.29
C VAL A 294 -11.97 2.47 0.19
N ALA A 295 -11.47 2.42 -1.05
CA ALA A 295 -12.12 1.69 -2.14
C ALA A 295 -12.33 0.22 -1.81
N ASN A 296 -11.36 -0.44 -1.17
CA ASN A 296 -11.49 -1.84 -0.83
C ASN A 296 -12.47 -2.07 0.32
N LEU A 297 -12.62 -1.13 1.27
CA LEU A 297 -13.72 -1.15 2.23
C LEU A 297 -15.08 -0.95 1.56
N VAL A 298 -15.16 -0.08 0.54
CA VAL A 298 -16.38 0.14 -0.24
C VAL A 298 -16.74 -1.07 -1.10
N LEU A 299 -15.76 -1.73 -1.74
CA LEU A 299 -15.98 -2.98 -2.49
C LEU A 299 -16.51 -4.07 -1.56
N SER A 300 -15.91 -4.24 -0.39
CA SER A 300 -16.38 -5.18 0.64
C SER A 300 -17.79 -4.83 1.15
N LEU A 301 -18.11 -3.55 1.31
CA LEU A 301 -19.47 -3.07 1.63
C LEU A 301 -20.48 -3.53 0.57
N PHE A 302 -20.20 -3.30 -0.71
CA PHE A 302 -21.12 -3.72 -1.80
C PHE A 302 -21.16 -5.24 -1.96
N ALA A 303 -20.11 -5.97 -1.60
CA ALA A 303 -20.07 -7.42 -1.58
C ALA A 303 -20.80 -8.05 -0.37
N THR A 304 -21.25 -7.23 0.59
CA THR A 304 -21.90 -7.71 1.81
C THR A 304 -23.41 -7.93 1.58
N PRO A 305 -23.98 -9.09 1.95
CA PRO A 305 -25.40 -9.37 1.79
C PRO A 305 -26.30 -8.72 2.88
N ASP A 306 -25.75 -8.43 4.07
CA ASP A 306 -26.48 -7.93 5.24
C ASP A 306 -26.24 -6.42 5.51
N THR A 307 -27.35 -5.71 5.78
CA THR A 307 -27.39 -4.33 6.29
C THR A 307 -26.53 -4.08 7.54
N ALA A 308 -26.41 -5.04 8.47
CA ALA A 308 -25.60 -4.87 9.68
C ALA A 308 -24.10 -4.66 9.36
N ALA A 309 -23.61 -5.33 8.32
CA ALA A 309 -22.23 -5.15 7.87
C ALA A 309 -22.05 -3.90 6.97
N THR A 310 -23.12 -3.30 6.43
CA THR A 310 -23.04 -1.93 5.86
C THR A 310 -22.63 -0.89 6.93
N HIS A 311 -23.15 -1.01 8.16
CA HIS A 311 -22.76 -0.14 9.27
C HIS A 311 -21.28 -0.28 9.63
N LEU A 312 -20.77 -1.52 9.68
CA LEU A 312 -19.36 -1.80 9.97
C LEU A 312 -18.43 -1.07 8.99
N HIS A 313 -18.65 -1.20 7.69
CA HIS A 313 -17.79 -0.58 6.69
C HIS A 313 -17.83 0.95 6.74
N LYS A 314 -19.01 1.55 6.95
CA LYS A 314 -19.14 3.00 7.16
C LYS A 314 -18.39 3.46 8.41
N GLN A 315 -18.47 2.68 9.50
CA GLN A 315 -17.70 2.94 10.72
C GLN A 315 -16.20 2.84 10.46
N MET A 316 -15.73 1.80 9.76
CA MET A 316 -14.32 1.64 9.42
C MET A 316 -13.79 2.80 8.58
N ILE A 317 -14.53 3.25 7.56
CA ILE A 317 -14.16 4.42 6.75
C ILE A 317 -14.09 5.70 7.62
N THR A 318 -15.02 5.85 8.56
CA THR A 318 -15.04 6.98 9.52
C THR A 318 -13.81 6.95 10.43
N LEU A 319 -13.50 5.78 11.01
CA LEU A 319 -12.36 5.59 11.90
C LEU A 319 -11.03 5.79 11.19
N PHE A 320 -10.90 5.29 9.95
CA PHE A 320 -9.72 5.51 9.12
C PHE A 320 -9.47 7.00 8.90
N TRP A 321 -10.45 7.73 8.37
CA TRP A 321 -10.28 9.15 8.05
C TRP A 321 -10.07 10.01 9.32
N GLY A 322 -10.80 9.70 10.40
CA GLY A 322 -10.62 10.36 11.68
C GLY A 322 -9.22 10.16 12.24
N SER A 323 -8.75 8.91 12.34
CA SER A 323 -7.41 8.60 12.87
C SER A 323 -6.31 9.17 11.98
N PHE A 324 -6.45 9.12 10.65
CA PHE A 324 -5.51 9.73 9.72
C PHE A 324 -5.37 11.24 9.98
N THR A 325 -6.49 11.97 9.98
CA THR A 325 -6.47 13.43 10.14
C THR A 325 -5.99 13.87 11.53
N GLU A 326 -6.42 13.18 12.58
CA GLU A 326 -5.97 13.42 13.95
C GLU A 326 -4.46 13.28 14.08
N HIS A 327 -3.91 12.14 13.67
CA HIS A 327 -2.48 11.86 13.84
C HIS A 327 -1.61 12.69 12.90
N PHE A 328 -2.05 12.94 11.66
CA PHE A 328 -1.31 13.79 10.74
C PHE A 328 -1.19 15.23 11.28
N LEU A 329 -2.28 15.81 11.78
CA LEU A 329 -2.25 17.14 12.41
C LEU A 329 -1.47 17.14 13.71
N HIS A 330 -1.61 16.09 14.53
CA HIS A 330 -0.82 15.96 15.75
C HIS A 330 0.68 16.01 15.43
N LEU A 331 1.15 15.20 14.48
CA LEU A 331 2.55 15.19 14.04
C LEU A 331 2.99 16.56 13.50
N TRP A 332 2.16 17.22 12.69
CA TRP A 332 2.47 18.55 12.16
C TRP A 332 2.59 19.60 13.26
N ASN A 333 1.81 19.47 14.34
CA ASN A 333 1.79 20.44 15.43
C ASN A 333 2.86 20.20 16.49
N THR A 334 3.31 18.95 16.68
CA THR A 334 4.18 18.57 17.80
C THR A 334 5.59 18.18 17.40
N GLN A 335 5.87 17.93 16.12
CA GLN A 335 7.23 17.62 15.71
C GLN A 335 8.16 18.81 15.97
N PRO A 336 9.42 18.53 16.38
CA PRO A 336 10.42 19.56 16.54
C PRO A 336 10.57 20.35 15.24
N THR A 337 10.66 21.67 15.37
CA THR A 337 10.96 22.56 14.26
C THR A 337 12.18 22.04 13.50
N PRO A 338 12.04 21.73 12.19
CA PRO A 338 13.18 21.29 11.39
C PRO A 338 14.32 22.29 11.47
N SER A 339 15.55 21.81 11.56
CA SER A 339 16.74 22.67 11.49
C SER A 339 16.93 23.29 10.11
N ASP A 340 16.36 22.67 9.09
CA ASP A 340 16.32 23.15 7.71
C ASP A 340 15.20 24.19 7.52
N PRO A 341 15.53 25.47 7.23
CA PRO A 341 14.53 26.49 6.97
C PRO A 341 13.59 26.16 5.81
N ALA A 342 14.01 25.33 4.83
CA ALA A 342 13.17 24.93 3.70
C ALA A 342 12.01 24.00 4.10
N ALA A 343 12.09 23.37 5.28
CA ALA A 343 11.03 22.55 5.86
C ALA A 343 10.12 23.33 6.84
N LEU A 344 10.32 24.65 6.99
CA LEU A 344 9.50 25.52 7.84
C LEU A 344 8.22 25.98 7.14
N TYR A 345 7.29 25.06 6.93
CA TYR A 345 5.98 25.40 6.37
C TYR A 345 5.10 26.11 7.40
N TYR A 346 4.57 27.28 7.02
CA TYR A 346 3.66 28.10 7.83
C TYR A 346 4.23 28.66 9.15
N ALA A 347 5.55 28.56 9.37
CA ALA A 347 6.22 29.08 10.57
C ALA A 347 6.01 30.60 10.82
N PRO A 348 5.96 31.48 9.79
CA PRO A 348 5.70 32.91 9.98
C PRO A 348 4.22 33.24 10.24
N THR A 349 3.30 32.36 9.86
CA THR A 349 1.85 32.59 9.90
C THR A 349 1.24 31.94 11.14
N GLN A 350 1.51 32.49 12.33
CA GLN A 350 0.95 31.97 13.59
C GLN A 350 -0.58 32.14 13.66
N GLY A 351 -1.25 31.25 14.41
CA GLY A 351 -2.69 31.31 14.65
C GLY A 351 -3.55 30.83 13.48
N SER A 352 -4.63 31.55 13.18
CA SER A 352 -5.70 31.08 12.30
C SER A 352 -5.29 30.82 10.84
N ILE A 353 -4.24 31.48 10.34
CA ILE A 353 -3.76 31.30 8.96
C ILE A 353 -3.10 29.93 8.79
N SER A 354 -2.19 29.54 9.69
CA SER A 354 -1.56 28.21 9.63
C SER A 354 -2.59 27.08 9.74
N GLU A 355 -3.57 27.23 10.63
CA GLU A 355 -4.64 26.23 10.77
C GLU A 355 -5.51 26.13 9.51
N ARG A 356 -5.78 27.25 8.83
CA ARG A 356 -6.48 27.25 7.55
C ARG A 356 -5.69 26.52 6.46
N GLU A 357 -4.39 26.79 6.34
CA GLU A 357 -3.56 26.16 5.32
C GLU A 357 -3.40 24.64 5.53
N LYS A 358 -3.23 24.20 6.79
CA LYS A 358 -3.26 22.77 7.14
C LYS A 358 -4.60 22.14 6.78
N THR A 359 -5.70 22.85 7.03
CA THR A 359 -7.05 22.39 6.65
C THR A 359 -7.17 22.22 5.14
N LEU A 360 -6.74 23.21 4.35
CA LEU A 360 -6.73 23.14 2.87
C LEU A 360 -5.86 21.98 2.36
N PHE A 361 -4.73 21.70 3.01
CA PHE A 361 -3.89 20.56 2.67
C PHE A 361 -4.61 19.23 2.89
N LEU A 362 -5.27 19.04 4.04
CA LEU A 362 -6.06 17.84 4.33
C LEU A 362 -7.28 17.70 3.41
N GLU A 363 -7.95 18.81 3.08
CA GLU A 363 -9.03 18.82 2.09
C GLU A 363 -8.52 18.36 0.72
N SER A 364 -7.30 18.76 0.32
CA SER A 364 -6.70 18.27 -0.93
C SER A 364 -6.44 16.76 -0.90
N ILE A 365 -5.96 16.22 0.23
CA ILE A 365 -5.78 14.78 0.41
C ILE A 365 -7.12 14.05 0.35
N PHE A 366 -8.16 14.62 0.95
CA PHE A 366 -9.51 14.07 0.91
C PHE A 366 -10.04 13.99 -0.54
N GLN A 367 -9.86 15.04 -1.34
CA GLN A 367 -10.27 15.04 -2.74
C GLN A 367 -9.49 14.02 -3.59
N ASP A 368 -8.19 13.86 -3.33
CA ASP A 368 -7.37 12.82 -3.96
C ASP A 368 -7.87 11.42 -3.54
N MET A 369 -8.13 11.19 -2.25
CA MET A 369 -8.67 9.94 -1.70
C MET A 369 -9.98 9.53 -2.38
N VAL A 370 -10.93 10.46 -2.50
CA VAL A 370 -12.21 10.21 -3.18
C VAL A 370 -11.98 9.82 -4.65
N GLY A 371 -11.11 10.56 -5.36
CA GLY A 371 -10.84 10.30 -6.77
C GLY A 371 -10.19 8.93 -7.01
N TYR A 372 -9.15 8.60 -6.25
CA TYR A 372 -8.48 7.31 -6.33
C TYR A 372 -9.34 6.16 -5.80
N CYS A 373 -10.27 6.43 -4.87
CA CYS A 373 -11.29 5.46 -4.47
C CYS A 373 -12.16 5.05 -5.66
N GLY A 374 -12.65 6.02 -6.45
CA GLY A 374 -13.42 5.74 -7.66
C GLY A 374 -12.62 4.94 -8.69
N ALA A 375 -11.37 5.35 -8.94
CA ALA A 375 -10.49 4.65 -9.89
C ALA A 375 -10.20 3.20 -9.49
N GLU A 376 -9.93 2.95 -8.20
CA GLU A 376 -9.68 1.62 -7.65
C GLU A 376 -10.93 0.73 -7.75
N ILE A 377 -12.13 1.25 -7.44
CA ILE A 377 -13.38 0.47 -7.58
C ILE A 377 -13.58 0.05 -9.05
N ILE A 378 -13.42 0.98 -10.00
CA ILE A 378 -13.60 0.69 -11.43
C ILE A 378 -12.61 -0.37 -11.89
N ARG A 379 -11.31 -0.19 -11.63
CA ARG A 379 -10.29 -1.14 -12.11
C ARG A 379 -10.45 -2.54 -11.53
N ARG A 380 -10.98 -2.66 -10.31
CA ARG A 380 -11.25 -3.96 -9.65
C ARG A 380 -12.50 -4.68 -10.16
N ILE A 381 -13.42 -3.97 -10.80
CA ILE A 381 -14.66 -4.59 -11.33
C ILE A 381 -14.53 -4.90 -12.82
N ILE A 382 -13.84 -4.07 -13.60
CA ILE A 382 -13.85 -4.17 -15.08
C ILE A 382 -12.45 -4.21 -15.72
N GLY A 383 -11.40 -4.08 -14.91
CA GLY A 383 -10.02 -4.06 -15.36
C GLY A 383 -9.40 -5.46 -15.42
N TYR A 384 -8.07 -5.52 -15.28
CA TYR A 384 -7.33 -6.78 -15.34
C TYR A 384 -7.39 -7.60 -14.05
N ALA A 385 -7.21 -6.96 -12.89
CA ALA A 385 -7.07 -7.64 -11.61
C ALA A 385 -8.31 -7.44 -10.74
N HIS A 386 -9.21 -8.41 -10.73
CA HIS A 386 -10.44 -8.36 -9.94
C HIS A 386 -10.19 -8.51 -8.43
N VAL A 387 -11.25 -8.30 -7.63
CA VAL A 387 -11.28 -8.63 -6.19
C VAL A 387 -12.17 -9.84 -5.92
N ALA A 388 -11.80 -10.62 -4.91
CA ALA A 388 -12.53 -11.83 -4.51
C ALA A 388 -13.80 -11.52 -3.70
N ASP A 389 -13.97 -10.30 -3.19
CA ASP A 389 -15.02 -9.92 -2.25
C ASP A 389 -16.42 -10.35 -2.71
N PHE A 390 -16.77 -10.12 -3.99
CA PHE A 390 -18.10 -10.46 -4.52
C PHE A 390 -18.39 -11.97 -4.63
N SER A 391 -17.37 -12.83 -4.50
CA SER A 391 -17.57 -14.29 -4.57
C SER A 391 -18.39 -14.86 -3.41
N VAL A 392 -18.54 -14.11 -2.31
CA VAL A 392 -19.38 -14.50 -1.16
C VAL A 392 -20.87 -14.38 -1.44
N LEU A 393 -21.27 -13.65 -2.49
CA LEU A 393 -22.68 -13.45 -2.84
C LEU A 393 -23.27 -14.69 -3.53
N PRO A 394 -24.53 -15.04 -3.24
CA PRO A 394 -25.08 -16.38 -3.49
C PRO A 394 -25.30 -16.72 -4.97
N ASN A 395 -25.45 -15.73 -5.84
CA ASN A 395 -25.72 -15.94 -7.26
C ASN A 395 -25.18 -14.79 -8.13
N THR A 396 -25.01 -15.07 -9.42
CA THR A 396 -24.46 -14.13 -10.41
C THR A 396 -25.32 -12.88 -10.58
N GLU A 397 -26.64 -12.97 -10.45
CA GLU A 397 -27.55 -11.82 -10.56
C GLU A 397 -27.31 -10.80 -9.43
N THR A 398 -27.15 -11.29 -8.20
CA THR A 398 -26.82 -10.46 -7.04
C THR A 398 -25.42 -9.87 -7.18
N GLN A 399 -24.44 -10.66 -7.63
CA GLN A 399 -23.09 -10.17 -7.91
C GLN A 399 -23.09 -9.04 -8.94
N GLU A 400 -23.81 -9.22 -10.06
CA GLU A 400 -23.97 -8.20 -11.10
C GLU A 400 -24.60 -6.93 -10.54
N ALA A 401 -25.73 -7.04 -9.82
CA ALA A 401 -26.43 -5.90 -9.24
C ALA A 401 -25.53 -5.11 -8.28
N ARG A 402 -24.80 -5.81 -7.39
CA ARG A 402 -23.89 -5.19 -6.42
C ARG A 402 -22.67 -4.55 -7.08
N LYS A 403 -22.05 -5.22 -8.06
CA LYS A 403 -20.95 -4.64 -8.87
C LYS A 403 -21.42 -3.39 -9.62
N LYS A 404 -22.63 -3.40 -10.18
CA LYS A 404 -23.24 -2.23 -10.83
C LYS A 404 -23.42 -1.07 -9.86
N GLN A 405 -23.93 -1.31 -8.65
CA GLN A 405 -24.04 -0.28 -7.60
C GLN A 405 -22.67 0.31 -7.25
N ALA A 406 -21.65 -0.52 -7.10
CA ALA A 406 -20.28 -0.07 -6.84
C ALA A 406 -19.71 0.80 -7.99
N LEU A 407 -19.93 0.41 -9.26
CA LEU A 407 -19.52 1.21 -10.41
C LEU A 407 -20.25 2.56 -10.48
N LEU A 408 -21.54 2.60 -10.17
CA LEU A 408 -22.31 3.86 -10.12
C LEU A 408 -21.81 4.77 -9.01
N PHE A 409 -21.46 4.21 -7.84
CA PHE A 409 -20.82 4.97 -6.77
C PHE A 409 -19.46 5.51 -7.19
N ALA A 410 -18.61 4.68 -7.81
CA ALA A 410 -17.31 5.09 -8.32
C ALA A 410 -17.41 6.23 -9.34
N LYS A 411 -18.45 6.20 -10.20
CA LYS A 411 -18.75 7.30 -11.12
C LYS A 411 -19.02 8.61 -10.37
N LYS A 412 -19.76 8.58 -9.25
CA LYS A 412 -20.00 9.76 -8.40
C LYS A 412 -18.70 10.29 -7.79
N CYS A 413 -17.79 9.41 -7.37
CA CYS A 413 -16.45 9.81 -6.88
C CYS A 413 -15.62 10.56 -7.93
N LEU A 414 -15.89 10.34 -9.21
CA LEU A 414 -15.20 10.99 -10.33
C LEU A 414 -15.96 12.22 -10.88
N ASP A 415 -17.10 12.59 -10.30
CA ASP A 415 -17.89 13.75 -10.73
C ASP A 415 -17.27 15.06 -10.21
N GLN A 416 -16.64 15.83 -11.10
CA GLN A 416 -16.05 17.13 -10.77
C GLN A 416 -17.07 18.25 -10.52
N LYS A 417 -18.34 18.07 -10.90
CA LYS A 417 -19.39 19.08 -10.70
C LYS A 417 -19.99 19.01 -9.31
N HIS A 418 -19.95 17.83 -8.68
CA HIS A 418 -20.58 17.56 -7.38
C HIS A 418 -19.58 16.86 -6.45
N LEU A 419 -18.54 17.61 -6.06
CA LEU A 419 -17.52 17.09 -5.15
C LEU A 419 -18.11 16.78 -3.76
N PHE A 420 -17.70 15.65 -3.18
CA PHE A 420 -17.87 15.39 -1.77
C PHE A 420 -17.07 16.41 -0.97
N LYS A 421 -17.68 17.14 -0.03
CA LYS A 421 -16.97 18.18 0.73
C LYS A 421 -16.28 17.63 1.97
N ASN A 422 -16.79 16.53 2.50
CA ASN A 422 -16.29 15.91 3.72
C ASN A 422 -16.68 14.42 3.77
N ILE A 423 -16.18 13.71 4.79
CA ILE A 423 -16.43 12.27 4.97
C ILE A 423 -17.91 11.94 5.18
N SER A 424 -18.70 12.82 5.82
CA SER A 424 -20.14 12.61 6.02
C SER A 424 -20.89 12.59 4.69
N ASP A 425 -20.57 13.51 3.78
CA ASP A 425 -21.16 13.54 2.44
C ASP A 425 -20.87 12.23 1.69
N PHE A 426 -19.61 11.77 1.75
CA PHE A 426 -19.16 10.52 1.14
C PHE A 426 -19.93 9.32 1.69
N LEU A 427 -20.01 9.18 3.02
CA LEU A 427 -20.72 8.08 3.70
C LEU A 427 -22.22 8.06 3.44
N THR A 428 -22.84 9.24 3.32
CA THR A 428 -24.27 9.37 3.01
C THR A 428 -24.58 8.86 1.61
N SER A 429 -23.64 8.98 0.67
CA SER A 429 -23.82 8.49 -0.70
C SER A 429 -23.57 6.99 -0.89
N LEU A 430 -23.03 6.31 0.12
CA LEU A 430 -22.81 4.84 0.17
C LEU A 430 -24.10 4.07 0.53
N SER A 431 -25.26 4.46 0.00
CA SER A 431 -26.51 3.73 0.22
C SER A 431 -26.59 2.54 -0.75
N ALA A 432 -26.85 1.36 -0.20
CA ALA A 432 -27.03 0.12 -0.96
C ALA A 432 -28.51 -0.12 -1.37
N ASP A 433 -29.37 0.86 -1.07
CA ASP A 433 -30.83 0.86 -1.26
C ASP A 433 -31.24 1.25 -2.68
#